data_AF-A0A970QDA9-F1
#
_entry.id   AF-A0A970QDA9-F1
#
_cell.length_a   1.000
_cell.length_b   1.000
_cell.length_c   1.000
_cell.angle_alpha   90.00
_cell.angle_beta   90.00
_cell.angle_gamma   90.00
#
_symmetry.space_group_name_H-M   'P 1'
#
loop_
_entity.id
_entity.type
_entity.pdbx_description
1 polymer ?
#
loop_
_entity_poly.entity_id
_entity_poly.type
_entity_poly.pdbx_seq_one_letter_code
_entity_poly.pdbx_strand_id
1 'polypeptide(L)'
;MVLTKILRREPWLTKSERRYIHVFLQGVEELFASCDVKYSPLLSLRVADVAVHMLLVRRWEQGLIPGEEESEKVDARGSLFEQVMKTRERLRKSIKELEDACARLGTPVDTGIAGKVLPLVRQTADLLHAPESAGASPQG
;
A
#
# COMPACT_ATOMS: atom_id res chain seq x y z
N MET A 1 -12.11 -12.72 -0.39
CA MET A 1 -11.32 -11.63 -1.00
C MET A 1 -10.11 -12.29 -1.66
N VAL A 2 -9.73 -11.88 -2.87
CA VAL A 2 -8.63 -12.53 -3.61
C VAL A 2 -7.43 -11.59 -3.61
N LEU A 3 -6.30 -12.02 -3.03
CA LEU A 3 -5.10 -11.18 -2.90
C LEU A 3 -4.58 -10.75 -4.27
N THR A 4 -4.63 -11.61 -5.28
CA THR A 4 -4.18 -11.29 -6.66
C THR A 4 -4.95 -10.16 -7.35
N LYS A 5 -6.05 -9.67 -6.77
CA LYS A 5 -6.77 -8.47 -7.26
C LYS A 5 -6.21 -7.17 -6.68
N ILE A 6 -5.40 -7.24 -5.62
CA ILE A 6 -4.70 -6.10 -5.03
C ILE A 6 -3.78 -5.49 -6.08
N LEU A 7 -3.83 -4.16 -6.21
CA LEU A 7 -3.02 -3.35 -7.13
C LEU A 7 -3.21 -3.65 -8.65
N ARG A 8 -4.18 -4.49 -9.04
CA ARG A 8 -4.34 -4.98 -10.43
C ARG A 8 -4.52 -3.88 -11.49
N ARG A 9 -5.04 -2.71 -11.09
CA ARG A 9 -5.40 -1.60 -11.99
C ARG A 9 -4.65 -0.30 -11.71
N GLU A 10 -3.59 -0.35 -10.90
CA GLU A 10 -2.88 0.87 -10.54
C GLU A 10 -2.14 1.46 -11.75
N PRO A 11 -2.38 2.73 -12.09
CA PRO A 11 -1.83 3.35 -13.30
C PRO A 11 -0.30 3.54 -13.22
N TRP A 12 0.26 3.62 -12.02
CA TRP A 12 1.69 3.82 -11.77
C TRP A 12 2.54 2.53 -11.88
N LEU A 13 1.91 1.38 -12.13
CA LEU A 13 2.59 0.09 -12.33
C LEU A 13 2.85 -0.20 -13.80
N THR A 14 4.11 -0.44 -14.14
CA THR A 14 4.53 -0.95 -15.45
C THR A 14 4.05 -2.39 -15.68
N LYS A 15 4.05 -2.85 -16.94
CA LYS A 15 3.62 -4.22 -17.28
C LYS A 15 4.48 -5.30 -16.59
N SER A 16 5.79 -5.07 -16.49
CA SER A 16 6.73 -6.00 -15.83
C SER A 16 6.49 -6.07 -14.33
N GLU A 17 6.29 -4.92 -13.68
CA GLU A 17 5.98 -4.85 -12.24
C GLU A 17 4.65 -5.52 -11.91
N ARG A 18 3.61 -5.31 -12.75
CA ARG A 18 2.32 -6.01 -12.58
C ARG A 18 2.49 -7.52 -12.59
N ARG A 19 3.31 -8.05 -13.51
CA ARG A 19 3.60 -9.49 -13.56
C ARG A 19 4.32 -9.95 -12.30
N TYR A 20 5.31 -9.20 -11.86
CA TYR A 20 6.09 -9.54 -10.67
C TYR A 20 5.25 -9.52 -9.38
N ILE A 21 4.44 -8.48 -9.18
CA ILE A 21 3.50 -8.40 -8.06
C ILE A 21 2.50 -9.54 -8.11
N HIS A 22 1.99 -9.88 -9.29
CA HIS A 22 1.03 -10.98 -9.43
C HIS A 22 1.63 -12.30 -8.94
N VAL A 23 2.87 -12.62 -9.35
CA VAL A 23 3.58 -13.83 -8.89
C VAL A 23 3.80 -13.79 -7.37
N PHE A 24 4.23 -12.65 -6.82
CA PHE A 24 4.37 -12.48 -5.38
C PHE A 24 3.06 -12.71 -4.64
N LEU A 25 1.97 -12.08 -5.08
CA LEU A 25 0.65 -12.19 -4.45
C LEU A 25 0.10 -13.62 -4.55
N GLN A 26 0.34 -14.33 -5.64
CA GLN A 26 0.02 -15.76 -5.76
C GLN A 26 0.75 -16.58 -4.70
N GLY A 27 2.07 -16.40 -4.55
CA GLY A 27 2.85 -17.11 -3.53
C GLY A 27 2.38 -16.81 -2.10
N VAL A 28 2.00 -15.57 -1.80
CA VAL A 28 1.41 -15.21 -0.51
C VAL A 28 0.04 -15.88 -0.31
N GLU A 29 -0.78 -15.94 -1.36
CA GLU A 29 -2.09 -16.60 -1.33
C GLU A 29 -1.94 -18.11 -1.03
N GLU A 30 -1.01 -18.77 -1.70
CA GLU A 30 -0.66 -20.19 -1.49
C GLU A 30 -0.11 -20.43 -0.07
N LEU A 31 0.79 -19.57 0.41
CA LEU A 31 1.34 -19.67 1.76
C LEU A 31 0.24 -19.54 2.82
N PHE A 32 -0.65 -18.57 2.68
CA PHE A 32 -1.76 -18.38 3.62
C PHE A 32 -2.74 -19.55 3.59
N ALA A 33 -3.03 -20.10 2.41
CA ALA A 33 -3.83 -21.31 2.29
C ALA A 33 -3.18 -22.51 3.00
N SER A 34 -1.86 -22.68 2.86
CA SER A 34 -1.12 -23.78 3.52
C SER A 34 -1.10 -23.68 5.05
N CYS A 35 -1.25 -22.46 5.58
CA CYS A 35 -1.24 -22.17 7.02
C CYS A 35 -2.64 -21.99 7.63
N ASP A 36 -3.71 -22.28 6.87
CA ASP A 36 -5.12 -22.05 7.26
C ASP A 36 -5.39 -20.61 7.75
N VAL A 37 -4.73 -19.63 7.13
CA VAL A 37 -4.89 -18.22 7.48
C VAL A 37 -6.18 -17.69 6.85
N LYS A 38 -7.12 -17.27 7.70
CA LYS A 38 -8.36 -16.63 7.25
C LYS A 38 -8.09 -15.23 6.69
N TYR A 39 -8.60 -14.96 5.49
CA TYR A 39 -8.54 -13.62 4.90
C TYR A 39 -9.32 -12.60 5.71
N SER A 40 -8.68 -11.47 5.99
CA SER A 40 -9.32 -10.28 6.53
C SER A 40 -8.93 -9.05 5.72
N PRO A 41 -9.75 -7.98 5.71
CA PRO A 41 -9.40 -6.71 5.08
C PRO A 41 -8.05 -6.18 5.57
N LEU A 42 -7.77 -6.31 6.87
CA LEU A 42 -6.51 -5.89 7.48
C LEU A 42 -5.31 -6.68 6.92
N LEU A 43 -5.46 -8.00 6.78
CA LEU A 43 -4.43 -8.84 6.19
C LEU A 43 -4.12 -8.42 4.75
N SER A 44 -5.14 -8.08 3.96
CA SER A 44 -4.93 -7.57 2.60
C SER A 44 -4.25 -6.22 2.53
N LEU A 45 -4.54 -5.30 3.46
CA LEU A 45 -3.82 -4.03 3.57
C LEU A 45 -2.34 -4.26 3.88
N ARG A 46 -2.02 -5.21 4.78
CA ARG A 46 -0.64 -5.59 5.09
C ARG A 46 0.08 -6.20 3.90
N VAL A 47 -0.57 -7.12 3.18
CA VAL A 47 0.00 -7.72 1.97
C VAL A 47 0.23 -6.66 0.89
N ALA A 48 -0.69 -5.72 0.70
CA ALA A 48 -0.53 -4.61 -0.23
C ALA A 48 0.69 -3.73 0.14
N ASP A 49 0.85 -3.39 1.42
CA ASP A 49 1.99 -2.59 1.90
C ASP A 49 3.33 -3.30 1.67
N VAL A 50 3.41 -4.61 1.95
CA VAL A 50 4.62 -5.41 1.67
C VAL A 50 4.91 -5.47 0.18
N ALA A 51 3.88 -5.68 -0.66
CA ALA A 51 4.05 -5.72 -2.11
C ALA A 51 4.59 -4.37 -2.65
N VAL A 52 4.07 -3.26 -2.16
CA VAL A 52 4.55 -1.91 -2.53
C VAL A 52 6.00 -1.69 -2.07
N HIS A 53 6.38 -2.11 -0.86
CA HIS A 53 7.77 -2.01 -0.41
C HIS A 53 8.74 -2.77 -1.31
N MET A 54 8.41 -4.03 -1.61
CA MET A 54 9.25 -4.88 -2.44
C MET A 54 9.49 -4.22 -3.82
N LEU A 55 8.47 -3.58 -4.40
CA LEU A 55 8.64 -2.83 -5.65
C LEU A 55 9.55 -1.62 -5.51
N LEU A 56 9.39 -0.84 -4.45
CA LEU A 56 10.23 0.34 -4.21
C LEU A 56 11.69 -0.05 -4.04
N VAL A 57 11.96 -1.10 -3.26
CA VAL A 57 13.31 -1.66 -3.09
C VAL A 57 13.86 -2.10 -4.44
N ARG A 58 13.09 -2.86 -5.22
CA ARG A 58 13.52 -3.30 -6.55
C ARG A 58 13.82 -2.14 -7.50
N ARG A 59 12.97 -1.10 -7.52
CA ARG A 59 13.21 0.11 -8.33
C ARG A 59 14.52 0.78 -7.93
N TRP A 60 14.82 0.86 -6.64
CA TRP A 60 16.08 1.40 -6.16
C TRP A 60 17.27 0.53 -6.53
N GLU A 61 17.17 -0.78 -6.37
CA GLU A 61 18.21 -1.73 -6.78
C GLU A 61 18.52 -1.60 -8.28
N GLN A 62 17.50 -1.50 -9.12
CA GLN A 62 17.67 -1.26 -10.56
C GLN A 62 18.36 0.08 -10.85
N GLY A 63 17.99 1.14 -10.12
CA GLY A 63 18.66 2.44 -10.22
C GLY A 63 20.13 2.45 -9.79
N LEU A 64 20.60 1.41 -9.08
CA LEU A 64 21.98 1.25 -8.63
C LEU A 64 22.85 0.43 -9.60
N ILE A 65 22.28 -0.22 -10.62
CA ILE A 65 23.04 -1.00 -11.62
C ILE A 65 23.51 -0.05 -12.75
N PRO A 66 24.82 0.25 -12.86
CA PRO A 66 25.32 1.12 -13.92
C PRO A 66 25.31 0.37 -15.26
N GLY A 67 24.55 0.86 -16.25
CA GLY A 67 24.62 0.40 -17.64
C GLY A 67 23.33 -0.10 -18.28
N GLU A 68 22.22 -0.20 -17.55
CA GLU A 68 20.90 -0.35 -18.19
C GLU A 68 20.37 1.04 -18.60
N GLU A 69 20.05 1.18 -19.89
CA GLU A 69 19.59 2.40 -20.56
C GLU A 69 18.44 3.09 -19.83
N GLU A 70 18.26 4.38 -20.10
CA GLU A 70 17.29 5.36 -19.57
C GLU A 70 15.81 4.90 -19.58
N SER A 71 15.46 3.85 -18.84
CA SER A 71 14.09 3.54 -18.49
C SER A 71 13.74 4.40 -17.28
N GLU A 72 13.16 5.58 -17.52
CA GLU A 72 12.57 6.49 -16.52
C GLU A 72 13.22 6.34 -15.14
N LYS A 73 14.43 6.90 -14.98
CA LYS A 73 15.06 6.99 -13.66
C LYS A 73 14.12 7.80 -12.77
N VAL A 74 13.28 7.12 -11.99
CA VAL A 74 12.55 7.72 -10.88
C VAL A 74 13.66 8.18 -9.94
N ASP A 75 13.93 9.48 -9.97
CA ASP A 75 15.01 10.07 -9.20
C ASP A 75 14.78 9.78 -7.72
N ALA A 76 15.50 8.78 -7.20
CA ALA A 76 15.39 8.31 -5.83
C ALA A 76 15.85 9.37 -4.81
N ARG A 77 16.37 10.52 -5.29
CA ARG A 77 16.83 11.65 -4.47
C ARG A 77 15.89 12.86 -4.49
N GLY A 78 14.74 12.77 -5.15
CA GLY A 78 13.80 13.89 -5.29
C GLY A 78 12.64 13.92 -4.27
N SER A 79 11.93 15.04 -4.24
CA SER A 79 10.69 15.29 -3.46
C SER A 79 9.70 14.12 -3.49
N LEU A 80 9.59 13.40 -4.62
CA LEU A 80 8.71 12.24 -4.77
C LEU A 80 9.05 11.09 -3.80
N PHE A 81 10.34 10.84 -3.54
CA PHE A 81 10.75 9.82 -2.58
C PHE A 81 10.27 10.18 -1.17
N GLU A 82 10.47 11.44 -0.76
CA GLU A 82 10.01 11.92 0.56
C GLU A 82 8.49 11.87 0.68
N GLN A 83 7.77 12.22 -0.39
CA GLN A 83 6.31 12.14 -0.45
C GLN A 83 5.81 10.71 -0.34
N VAL A 84 6.44 9.76 -1.04
CA VAL A 84 6.14 8.33 -0.93
C VAL A 84 6.40 7.85 0.49
N MET A 85 7.56 8.14 1.07
CA MET A 85 7.90 7.73 2.44
C MET A 85 6.93 8.32 3.47
N LYS A 86 6.55 9.60 3.32
CA LYS A 86 5.59 10.28 4.19
C LYS A 86 4.19 9.71 4.08
N THR A 87 3.72 9.45 2.86
CA THR A 87 2.41 8.84 2.60
C THR A 87 2.35 7.43 3.16
N ARG A 88 3.44 6.68 3.04
CA ARG A 88 3.57 5.34 3.60
C ARG A 88 3.59 5.33 5.13
N GLU A 89 4.30 6.25 5.77
CA GLU A 89 4.27 6.34 7.23
C GLU A 89 2.87 6.72 7.75
N ARG A 90 2.13 7.55 7.02
CA ARG A 90 0.71 7.81 7.31
C ARG A 90 -0.13 6.55 7.18
N LEU A 91 0.03 5.79 6.10
CA LEU A 91 -0.67 4.51 5.91
C LEU A 91 -0.36 3.53 7.04
N ARG A 92 0.91 3.41 7.45
CA ARG A 92 1.33 2.54 8.56
C ARG A 92 0.65 2.92 9.87
N LYS A 93 0.55 4.23 10.15
CA LYS A 93 -0.19 4.75 11.32
C LYS A 93 -1.68 4.45 11.23
N SER A 94 -2.33 4.68 10.09
CA SER A 94 -3.76 4.37 9.90
C SER A 94 -4.05 2.87 10.04
N ILE A 95 -3.18 1.99 9.52
CA ILE A 95 -3.31 0.54 9.72
C ILE A 95 -3.18 0.19 11.21
N LYS A 96 -2.24 0.80 11.93
CA LYS A 96 -2.06 0.58 13.37
C LYS A 96 -3.26 1.09 14.18
N GLU A 97 -3.81 2.23 13.83
CA GLU A 97 -5.03 2.76 14.46
C GLU A 97 -6.24 1.85 14.21
N LEU A 98 -6.36 1.29 13.00
CA LEU A 98 -7.38 0.30 12.66
C LEU A 98 -7.20 -1.00 13.46
N GLU A 99 -5.97 -1.49 13.60
CA GLU A 99 -5.63 -2.64 14.45
C GLU A 99 -6.02 -2.39 15.90
N ASP A 100 -5.65 -1.23 16.45
CA ASP A 100 -5.95 -0.88 17.84
C ASP A 100 -7.46 -0.68 18.03
N ALA A 101 -8.19 -0.14 17.04
CA ALA A 101 -9.64 -0.05 17.07
C ALA A 101 -10.31 -1.42 17.06
N CYS A 102 -9.85 -2.34 16.19
CA CYS A 102 -10.32 -3.72 16.17
C CYS A 102 -10.03 -4.44 17.49
N ALA A 103 -8.83 -4.26 18.06
CA ALA A 103 -8.45 -4.86 19.34
C ALA A 103 -9.32 -4.34 20.50
N ARG A 104 -9.61 -3.02 20.53
CA ARG A 104 -10.52 -2.41 21.52
C ARG A 104 -11.95 -2.89 21.40
N LEU A 105 -12.41 -3.26 20.21
CA LEU A 105 -13.78 -3.69 19.94
C LEU A 105 -13.99 -5.21 20.15
N GLY A 106 -12.95 -5.98 20.43
CA GLY A 106 -13.01 -7.45 20.52
C GLY A 106 -13.06 -8.13 19.14
N THR A 107 -13.13 -9.48 19.11
CA THR A 107 -13.16 -10.27 17.86
C THR A 107 -14.31 -9.81 16.95
N PRO A 108 -14.02 -9.22 15.78
CA PRO A 108 -15.04 -8.67 14.90
C PRO A 108 -15.60 -9.80 14.02
N VAL A 109 -16.41 -10.69 14.59
CA VAL A 109 -17.04 -11.75 13.79
C VAL A 109 -18.56 -11.65 13.70
N ASP A 110 -19.28 -11.00 14.63
CA ASP A 110 -20.73 -11.29 14.65
C ASP A 110 -21.73 -10.14 14.78
N THR A 111 -21.37 -8.86 14.61
CA THR A 111 -22.44 -7.83 14.53
C THR A 111 -21.98 -6.48 13.98
N GLY A 112 -22.49 -6.10 12.81
CA GLY A 112 -22.76 -4.69 12.46
C GLY A 112 -21.59 -3.69 12.37
N ILE A 113 -20.34 -4.14 12.26
CA ILE A 113 -19.16 -3.24 12.31
C ILE A 113 -18.98 -2.40 11.03
N ALA A 114 -19.64 -2.76 9.94
CA ALA A 114 -19.57 -2.04 8.67
C ALA A 114 -19.89 -0.53 8.83
N GLY A 115 -20.84 -0.16 9.70
CA GLY A 115 -21.20 1.24 9.96
C GLY A 115 -20.16 2.03 10.74
N LYS A 116 -19.37 1.39 11.62
CA LYS A 116 -18.36 2.05 12.46
C LYS A 116 -16.98 2.12 11.81
N VAL A 117 -16.69 1.23 10.88
CA VAL A 117 -15.41 1.19 10.13
C VAL A 117 -15.48 2.01 8.84
N LEU A 118 -16.69 2.26 8.29
CA LEU A 118 -16.89 3.09 7.10
C LEU A 118 -16.23 4.48 7.19
N PRO A 119 -16.33 5.22 8.32
CA PRO A 119 -15.69 6.53 8.44
C PRO A 119 -14.17 6.43 8.36
N LEU A 120 -13.57 5.44 9.02
CA LEU A 120 -12.13 5.19 9.00
C LEU A 120 -11.66 4.79 7.60
N VAL A 121 -12.41 3.94 6.91
CA VAL A 121 -12.11 3.54 5.52
C VAL A 121 -12.20 4.73 4.58
N ARG A 122 -13.22 5.59 4.72
CA ARG A 122 -13.36 6.83 3.92
C ARG A 122 -12.22 7.79 4.19
N GLN A 123 -11.88 8.02 5.45
CA GLN A 123 -10.78 8.89 5.84
C GLN A 123 -9.43 8.38 5.33
N THR A 124 -9.24 7.05 5.31
CA THR A 124 -8.04 6.42 4.73
C THR A 124 -8.04 6.54 3.20
N ALA A 125 -9.19 6.41 2.54
CA ALA A 125 -9.32 6.61 1.10
C ALA A 125 -9.05 8.07 0.69
N ASP A 126 -9.54 9.03 1.47
CA ASP A 126 -9.29 10.45 1.23
C ASP A 126 -7.80 10.79 1.39
N LEU A 127 -7.11 10.18 2.34
CA LEU A 127 -5.65 10.31 2.49
C LEU A 127 -4.86 9.72 1.32
N LEU A 128 -5.40 8.70 0.65
CA LEU A 128 -4.81 8.07 -0.53
C LEU A 128 -5.11 8.82 -1.84
N HIS A 129 -6.19 9.63 -1.85
CA HIS A 129 -6.65 10.36 -3.04
C HIS A 129 -6.50 11.88 -2.94
N ALA A 130 -5.98 12.41 -1.83
CA ALA A 130 -5.71 13.84 -1.69
C ALA A 130 -4.62 14.28 -2.70
N PRO A 131 -4.93 15.18 -3.66
CA PRO A 131 -3.90 15.81 -4.46
C PRO A 131 -3.06 16.71 -3.55
N GLU A 132 -1.76 16.72 -3.76
CA GLU A 132 -0.86 17.64 -3.07
C GLU A 132 -1.19 19.09 -3.45
N SER A 133 -2.02 19.75 -2.67
CA SER A 133 -2.12 21.21 -2.69
C SER A 133 -1.00 21.77 -1.79
N ALA A 134 0.19 21.86 -2.35
CA ALA A 134 1.28 22.67 -1.81
C ALA A 134 1.11 24.14 -2.22
N GLY A 135 1.21 25.04 -1.23
CA GLY A 135 1.86 26.33 -1.41
C GLY A 135 1.02 27.49 -1.93
N ALA A 136 0.40 28.24 -1.02
CA ALA A 136 0.21 29.68 -1.22
C ALA A 136 0.61 30.41 0.07
N SER A 137 1.85 30.91 0.12
CA SER A 137 2.27 31.93 1.07
C SER A 137 1.62 33.26 0.68
N PRO A 138 0.96 34.00 1.58
CA PRO A 138 0.73 35.42 1.37
C PRO A 138 1.97 36.18 1.84
N GLN A 139 2.61 36.88 0.89
CA GLN A 139 3.55 37.95 1.20
C GLN A 139 2.83 39.06 1.96
N GLY A 140 3.45 39.52 3.04
CA GLY A 140 3.20 40.81 3.68
C GLY A 140 4.51 41.58 3.74
#